data_AF-A0A7Y1XD13-F1
#
_entry.id   AF-A0A7Y1XD13-F1
#
_cell.length_a   1.000
_cell.length_b   1.000
_cell.length_c   1.000
_cell.angle_alpha   90.00
_cell.angle_beta   90.00
_cell.angle_gamma   90.00
#
_symmetry.space_group_name_H-M   'P 1'
#
loop_
_entity.id
_entity.type
_entity.pdbx_description
1 polymer ?
#
loop_
_entity_poly.entity_id
_entity_poly.type
_entity_poly.pdbx_seq_one_letter_code
_entity_poly.pdbx_strand_id
1 'polypeptide(L)'
;MLKSKFYISLFIAFVLSAVAFSQNRITIEYAGTGYADPNIENGAKIFLRDKSQQVHFVHEGINMWCDKAIYYEKEDFIEAFSN
;
A
#
# COMPACT_ATOMS: atom_id res chain seq x y z
N MET A 1 -42.34 16.26 6.56
CA MET A 1 -41.63 15.88 5.31
C MET A 1 -40.20 16.40 5.25
N LEU A 2 -39.91 17.67 5.59
CA LEU A 2 -38.57 18.27 5.49
C LEU A 2 -37.52 17.62 6.44
N LYS A 3 -37.90 17.30 7.68
CA LYS A 3 -37.02 16.64 8.66
C LYS A 3 -36.50 15.28 8.17
N SER A 4 -37.36 14.47 7.56
CA SER A 4 -36.98 13.16 7.00
C SER A 4 -35.97 13.28 5.86
N LYS A 5 -36.13 14.27 4.96
CA LYS A 5 -35.14 14.54 3.90
C LYS A 5 -33.78 14.98 4.46
N PHE A 6 -33.78 15.75 5.55
CA PHE A 6 -32.56 16.16 6.25
C PHE A 6 -31.81 14.96 6.84
N TYR A 7 -32.51 14.03 7.52
CA TYR A 7 -31.88 12.81 8.04
C TYR A 7 -31.34 11.90 6.94
N ILE A 8 -32.05 11.78 5.80
CA ILE A 8 -31.57 11.02 4.63
C ILE A 8 -30.29 11.65 4.08
N SER A 9 -30.25 12.98 3.95
CA SER A 9 -29.05 13.70 3.50
C SER A 9 -27.86 13.49 4.44
N LEU A 10 -28.09 13.51 5.76
CA LEU A 10 -27.04 13.28 6.76
C LEU A 10 -26.51 11.84 6.69
N PHE A 11 -27.40 10.86 6.50
CA PHE A 11 -27.04 9.46 6.34
C PHE A 11 -26.22 9.23 5.07
N ILE A 12 -26.60 9.85 3.94
CA ILE A 12 -25.84 9.76 2.69
C ILE A 12 -24.44 10.37 2.85
N ALA A 13 -24.33 11.54 3.50
CA ALA A 13 -23.03 12.16 3.75
C ALA A 13 -22.13 11.28 4.64
N PHE A 14 -22.71 10.62 5.65
CA PHE A 14 -22.00 9.67 6.49
C PHE A 14 -21.49 8.46 5.70
N VAL A 15 -22.33 7.85 4.86
CA VAL A 15 -21.92 6.71 4.01
C VAL A 15 -20.82 7.10 3.02
N LEU A 16 -20.93 8.28 2.38
CA LEU A 16 -19.90 8.77 1.45
C LEU A 16 -18.55 9.01 2.13
N SER A 17 -18.54 9.49 3.38
CA SER A 17 -17.28 9.61 4.13
C SER A 17 -16.65 8.26 4.42
N ALA A 18 -17.43 7.23 4.74
CA ALA A 18 -16.91 5.89 5.05
C ALA A 18 -16.19 5.24 3.86
N VAL A 19 -16.69 5.39 2.62
CA VAL A 19 -16.03 4.84 1.42
C VAL A 19 -14.77 5.59 1.03
N ALA A 20 -14.65 6.88 1.35
CA ALA A 20 -13.46 7.68 1.04
C ALA A 20 -12.22 7.29 1.87
N PHE A 21 -12.40 6.60 3.01
CA PHE A 21 -11.31 6.17 3.89
C PHE A 21 -10.87 4.70 3.67
N SER A 22 -11.36 4.02 2.63
CA SER A 22 -10.90 2.68 2.29
C SER A 22 -9.46 2.73 1.79
N GLN A 23 -8.49 2.36 2.63
CA GLN A 23 -7.08 2.26 2.25
C GLN A 23 -6.73 0.82 1.85
N ASN A 24 -6.35 0.61 0.59
CA ASN A 24 -5.81 -0.67 0.13
C ASN A 24 -4.34 -0.77 0.50
N ARG A 25 -3.93 -1.86 1.14
CA ARG A 25 -2.52 -2.06 1.53
C ARG A 25 -1.66 -2.47 0.35
N ILE A 26 -0.36 -2.12 0.40
CA ILE A 26 0.63 -2.69 -0.52
C ILE A 26 0.69 -4.20 -0.31
N THR A 27 0.56 -4.96 -1.40
CA THR A 27 0.70 -6.41 -1.46
C THR A 27 2.03 -6.77 -2.10
N ILE A 28 2.73 -7.76 -1.54
CA ILE A 28 4.00 -8.25 -2.09
C ILE A 28 3.70 -9.55 -2.84
N GLU A 29 3.67 -9.49 -4.17
CA GLU A 29 3.42 -10.66 -5.02
C GLU A 29 4.69 -11.51 -5.19
N TYR A 30 5.86 -10.86 -5.25
CA TYR A 30 7.15 -11.54 -5.33
C TYR A 30 8.23 -10.76 -4.58
N ALA A 31 8.86 -11.37 -3.59
CA ALA A 31 9.82 -10.69 -2.71
C ALA A 31 11.30 -10.87 -3.11
N GLY A 32 11.62 -11.87 -3.94
CA GLY A 32 13.01 -12.29 -4.16
C GLY A 32 13.73 -12.60 -2.83
N THR A 33 14.83 -11.90 -2.57
CA THR A 33 15.54 -11.94 -1.28
C THR A 33 15.13 -10.79 -0.38
N GLY A 34 14.55 -11.08 0.78
CA GLY A 34 14.14 -10.10 1.79
C GLY A 34 15.02 -10.10 3.04
N TYR A 35 15.42 -8.93 3.54
CA TYR A 35 16.17 -8.79 4.80
C TYR A 35 15.91 -7.45 5.48
N ALA A 36 16.18 -7.38 6.79
CA ALA A 36 16.19 -6.13 7.54
C ALA A 36 17.62 -5.60 7.64
N ASP A 37 17.79 -4.28 7.56
CA ASP A 37 19.08 -3.60 7.73
C ASP A 37 18.96 -2.60 8.88
N PRO A 38 19.75 -2.73 9.97
CA PRO A 38 19.69 -1.82 11.10
C PRO A 38 20.15 -0.40 10.80
N ASN A 39 20.80 -0.16 9.64
CA ASN A 39 21.17 1.18 9.19
C ASN A 39 20.03 1.89 8.44
N ILE A 40 18.97 1.16 8.08
CA ILE A 40 17.72 1.70 7.56
C ILE A 40 16.74 1.85 8.73
N GLU A 41 15.77 2.76 8.58
CA GLU A 41 14.73 3.00 9.58
C GLU A 41 14.23 1.70 10.23
N ASN A 42 14.06 1.76 11.56
CA ASN A 42 13.69 0.60 12.35
C ASN A 42 12.34 0.02 11.90
N GLY A 43 12.37 -1.20 11.36
CA GLY A 43 11.18 -1.89 10.85
C GLY A 43 11.04 -1.89 9.32
N ALA A 44 11.91 -1.20 8.59
CA ALA A 44 11.94 -1.28 7.13
C ALA A 44 12.48 -2.65 6.65
N LYS A 45 11.91 -3.14 5.55
CA LYS A 45 12.31 -4.40 4.89
C LYS A 45 12.92 -4.07 3.54
N ILE A 46 14.11 -4.59 3.27
CA ILE A 46 14.74 -4.49 1.96
C ILE A 46 14.43 -5.75 1.17
N PHE A 47 14.03 -5.57 -0.09
CA PHE A 47 13.85 -6.64 -1.05
C PHE A 47 14.80 -6.45 -2.22
N LEU A 48 15.40 -7.54 -2.66
CA LEU A 48 16.24 -7.59 -3.85
C LEU A 48 15.69 -8.65 -4.79
N ARG A 49 15.68 -8.35 -6.08
CA ARG A 49 15.38 -9.34 -7.11
C ARG A 49 16.32 -10.52 -7.01
N ASP A 50 15.89 -11.62 -7.60
CA ASP A 50 16.74 -12.76 -7.84
C ASP A 50 16.85 -13.05 -9.35
N LYS A 51 17.32 -14.26 -9.67
CA LYS A 51 17.50 -14.72 -11.04
C LYS A 51 16.18 -15.03 -11.75
N SER A 52 15.10 -15.26 -11.01
CA SER A 52 13.80 -15.61 -11.56
C SER A 52 13.10 -14.37 -12.10
N GLN A 53 12.95 -13.33 -11.26
CA GLN A 53 12.27 -12.08 -11.65
C GLN A 53 12.60 -10.91 -10.71
N GLN A 54 12.16 -9.71 -11.12
CA GLN A 54 12.14 -8.52 -10.29
C GLN A 54 11.19 -8.68 -9.09
N VAL A 55 11.45 -7.91 -8.03
CA VAL A 55 10.52 -7.81 -6.89
C VAL A 55 9.23 -7.19 -7.41
N HIS A 56 8.07 -7.73 -7.00
CA HIS A 56 6.76 -7.36 -7.53
C HIS A 56 5.82 -6.99 -6.39
N PHE A 57 5.30 -5.77 -6.44
CA PHE A 57 4.32 -5.23 -5.52
C PHE A 57 3.04 -4.82 -6.25
N VAL A 58 1.92 -4.87 -5.54
CA VAL A 58 0.62 -4.40 -6.02
C VAL A 58 0.03 -3.42 -5.01
N HIS A 59 -0.39 -2.25 -5.48
CA HIS A 59 -1.09 -1.26 -4.66
C HIS A 59 -2.24 -0.67 -5.47
N GLU A 60 -3.47 -0.76 -4.97
CA GLU A 60 -4.68 -0.32 -5.70
C GLU A 60 -4.83 -0.91 -7.11
N GLY A 61 -4.38 -2.16 -7.31
CA GLY A 61 -4.38 -2.83 -8.62
C GLY A 61 -3.26 -2.37 -9.57
N ILE A 62 -2.43 -1.42 -9.14
CA ILE A 62 -1.23 -0.99 -9.87
C ILE A 62 -0.11 -1.98 -9.55
N ASN A 63 0.50 -2.54 -10.59
CA ASN A 63 1.64 -3.43 -10.45
C ASN A 63 2.95 -2.65 -10.56
N MET A 64 3.89 -2.92 -9.66
CA MET A 64 5.21 -2.28 -9.58
C MET A 64 6.30 -3.35 -9.54
N TRP A 65 7.25 -3.29 -10.48
CA TRP A 65 8.43 -4.15 -10.51
C TRP A 65 9.70 -3.33 -10.35
N CYS A 66 10.68 -3.87 -9.60
CA CYS A 66 11.98 -3.24 -9.41
C CYS A 66 13.07 -4.25 -9.02
N ASP A 67 14.33 -3.88 -9.21
CA ASP A 67 15.45 -4.73 -8.78
C ASP A 67 15.67 -4.67 -7.26
N LYS A 68 15.39 -3.52 -6.63
CA LYS A 68 15.48 -3.34 -5.18
C LYS A 68 14.29 -2.52 -4.69
N ALA A 69 13.71 -2.91 -3.56
CA ALA A 69 12.73 -2.11 -2.84
C ALA A 69 13.09 -1.95 -1.36
N ILE A 70 12.72 -0.82 -0.77
CA ILE A 70 12.66 -0.63 0.68
C ILE A 70 11.19 -0.42 1.03
N TYR A 71 10.64 -1.30 1.86
CA TYR A 71 9.25 -1.29 2.28
C TYR A 71 9.10 -0.88 3.74
N TYR A 72 8.31 0.16 3.96
CA TYR A 72 7.96 0.74 5.24
C TYR A 72 6.53 0.29 5.58
N GLU A 73 6.42 -0.86 6.26
CA GLU A 73 5.14 -1.55 6.47
C GLU A 73 4.12 -0.74 7.28
N LYS A 74 4.61 0.02 8.26
CA LYS A 74 3.75 0.83 9.13
C LYS A 74 3.13 2.00 8.35
N GLU A 75 3.91 2.63 7.50
CA GLU A 75 3.55 3.76 6.64
C GLU A 75 2.83 3.32 5.35
N ASP A 76 2.82 2.01 5.06
CA ASP A 76 2.36 1.43 3.79
C ASP A 76 3.02 2.10 2.58
N PHE A 77 4.33 2.30 2.67
CA PHE A 77 5.11 3.06 1.69
C PHE A 77 6.26 2.23 1.13
N ILE A 78 6.55 2.43 -0.15
CA ILE A 78 7.61 1.71 -0.86
C ILE A 78 8.50 2.68 -1.63
N GLU A 79 9.81 2.52 -1.44
CA GLU A 79 10.83 3.10 -2.30
C GLU A 79 11.35 2.03 -3.25
N ALA A 80 11.11 2.22 -4.55
CA ALA A 80 11.58 1.32 -5.59
C ALA A 80 12.85 1.88 -6.26
N PHE A 81 13.83 1.02 -6.49
CA PHE A 81 15.13 1.36 -7.06
C PHE A 81 15.45 0.45 -8.25
N SER A 82 15.95 1.06 -9.34
CA SER A 82 16.36 0.40 -10.59
C SER A 82 15.22 -0.35 -11.32
N ASN A 83 15.42 -0.62 -12.61
CA ASN A 83 14.53 -1.39 -13.46
C ASN A 83 15.32 -2.26 -14.44
#